data_AF-K5D9Y1-F1
#
_entry.id   AF-K5D9Y1-F1
#
_cell.length_a   1.000
_cell.length_b   1.000
_cell.length_c   1.000
_cell.angle_alpha   90.00
_cell.angle_beta   90.00
_cell.angle_gamma   90.00
#
_symmetry.space_group_name_H-M   'P 1'
#
loop_
_entity.id
_entity.type
_entity.pdbx_description
1 polymer ?
#
loop_
_entity_poly.entity_id
_entity_poly.type
_entity_poly.pdbx_seq_one_letter_code
_entity_poly.pdbx_strand_id
1 'polypeptide(L)'
;MFAIITIVVFSLLAIATACDLRTREIPDWISVLIGAVAVVSSLKGWLGISIVWVLAGGVIGLAIAYALFRFAKLGGGDGKLIIAIAMLVGPVGILIVLFGMAIAGGVLSLVAMLRGERDYAYVPAIAAGFVGYVGFVHFLV
;
A
#
# COMPACT_ATOMS: atom_id res chain seq x y z
N MET A 1 5.76 -14.82 -12.87
CA MET A 1 5.84 -14.54 -11.42
C MET A 1 5.38 -13.12 -11.09
N PHE A 2 5.95 -12.09 -11.73
CA PHE A 2 5.53 -10.68 -11.57
C PHE A 2 4.01 -10.50 -11.65
N ALA A 3 3.38 -10.88 -12.76
CA ALA A 3 1.93 -10.75 -12.96
C ALA A 3 1.07 -11.44 -11.89
N ILE A 4 1.47 -12.65 -11.45
CA ILE A 4 0.73 -13.40 -10.42
C ILE A 4 0.72 -12.61 -9.12
N ILE A 5 1.88 -12.13 -8.68
CA ILE A 5 1.95 -11.46 -7.39
C ILE A 5 1.27 -10.09 -7.45
N THR A 6 1.40 -9.37 -8.57
CA THR A 6 0.63 -8.16 -8.83
C THR A 6 -0.87 -8.40 -8.74
N ILE A 7 -1.39 -9.44 -9.39
CA ILE A 7 -2.83 -9.78 -9.38
C ILE A 7 -3.29 -10.13 -7.96
N VAL A 8 -2.51 -10.93 -7.22
CA VAL A 8 -2.84 -11.29 -5.83
C VAL A 8 -2.92 -10.06 -4.95
N VAL A 9 -1.91 -9.19 -4.98
CA VAL A 9 -1.85 -7.98 -4.14
C VAL A 9 -2.93 -6.99 -4.56
N PHE A 10 -3.15 -6.80 -5.87
CA PHE A 10 -4.24 -5.97 -6.37
C PHE A 10 -5.61 -6.48 -5.91
N SER A 11 -5.85 -7.80 -5.94
CA SER A 11 -7.11 -8.38 -5.47
C SER A 11 -7.31 -8.13 -3.97
N LEU A 12 -6.25 -8.25 -3.17
CA LEU A 12 -6.28 -7.95 -1.74
C LEU A 12 -6.56 -6.47 -1.46
N LEU A 13 -5.92 -5.57 -2.20
CA LEU A 13 -6.16 -4.13 -2.11
C LEU A 13 -7.57 -3.75 -2.58
N ALA A 14 -8.13 -4.46 -3.58
CA ALA A 14 -9.52 -4.26 -4.01
C ALA A 14 -10.51 -4.69 -2.91
N ILE A 15 -10.25 -5.81 -2.23
CA ILE A 15 -11.05 -6.25 -1.07
C ILE A 15 -10.93 -5.22 0.07
N ALA A 16 -9.70 -4.78 0.40
CA ALA A 16 -9.48 -3.75 1.41
C ALA A 16 -10.19 -2.43 1.06
N THR A 17 -10.18 -2.05 -0.22
CA THR A 17 -10.88 -0.87 -0.72
C THR A 17 -12.39 -1.00 -0.51
N ALA A 18 -12.97 -2.16 -0.83
CA ALA A 18 -14.39 -2.40 -0.62
C ALA A 18 -14.77 -2.38 0.87
N CYS A 19 -13.93 -2.93 1.75
CA CYS A 19 -14.11 -2.86 3.19
C CYS A 19 -14.01 -1.42 3.72
N ASP A 20 -12.96 -0.69 3.34
CA ASP A 20 -12.73 0.70 3.78
C ASP A 20 -13.88 1.62 3.35
N LEU A 21 -14.38 1.47 2.11
CA LEU A 21 -15.53 2.24 1.62
C LEU A 21 -16.85 1.90 2.33
N ARG A 22 -17.03 0.66 2.80
CA ARG A 22 -18.30 0.21 3.38
C ARG A 22 -18.35 0.38 4.90
N THR A 23 -17.28 0.04 5.59
CA THR A 23 -17.23 -0.06 7.05
C THR A 23 -16.17 0.81 7.69
N ARG A 24 -15.33 1.53 6.91
CA ARG A 24 -14.17 2.29 7.42
C ARG A 24 -13.20 1.46 8.25
N GLU A 25 -13.23 0.14 8.05
CA GLU A 25 -12.40 -0.82 8.77
C GLU A 25 -11.74 -1.75 7.77
N ILE A 26 -10.43 -1.91 7.90
CA ILE A 26 -9.62 -2.76 7.06
C ILE A 26 -9.31 -4.03 7.85
N PRO A 27 -9.73 -5.22 7.36
CA PRO A 27 -9.44 -6.47 8.03
C PRO A 27 -7.92 -6.73 8.12
N ASP A 28 -7.44 -7.00 9.34
CA ASP A 28 -6.01 -7.19 9.62
C ASP A 28 -5.36 -8.33 8.81
N TRP A 29 -6.14 -9.36 8.47
CA TRP A 29 -5.67 -10.50 7.67
C TRP A 29 -5.18 -10.07 6.28
N ILE A 30 -5.67 -8.97 5.73
CA ILE A 30 -5.23 -8.47 4.41
C ILE A 30 -3.77 -8.01 4.50
N SER A 31 -3.45 -7.17 5.48
CA SER A 31 -2.08 -6.69 5.73
C SER A 31 -1.13 -7.86 6.03
N VAL A 32 -1.58 -8.83 6.83
CA VAL A 32 -0.81 -10.04 7.13
C VAL A 32 -0.52 -10.84 5.85
N LEU A 33 -1.52 -11.02 4.98
CA LEU A 33 -1.35 -11.79 3.76
C LEU A 33 -0.44 -11.09 2.75
N ILE A 34 -0.53 -9.75 2.61
CA ILE A 34 0.41 -8.97 1.79
C ILE A 34 1.84 -9.10 2.32
N GLY A 35 2.03 -9.04 3.65
CA GLY A 35 3.33 -9.26 4.27
C GLY A 35 3.87 -10.68 4.03
N ALA A 36 3.02 -11.70 4.10
CA ALA A 36 3.39 -13.08 3.77
C ALA A 36 3.79 -13.23 2.30
N VAL A 37 3.04 -12.60 1.39
CA VAL A 37 3.37 -12.55 -0.04
C VAL A 37 4.74 -11.89 -0.26
N ALA A 38 5.05 -10.81 0.45
CA ALA A 38 6.37 -10.18 0.40
C ALA A 38 7.49 -11.16 0.76
N VAL A 39 7.37 -11.87 1.88
CA VAL A 39 8.36 -12.86 2.30
C VAL A 39 8.51 -13.97 1.26
N VAL A 40 7.40 -14.60 0.83
CA VAL A 40 7.43 -15.68 -0.17
C VAL A 40 8.04 -15.22 -1.49
N SER A 41 7.73 -14.01 -1.92
CA SER A 41 8.26 -13.45 -3.15
C SER A 41 9.77 -13.19 -3.11
N SER A 42 10.30 -12.80 -1.94
CA SER A 42 11.74 -12.60 -1.77
C SER A 42 12.52 -13.90 -1.89
N LEU A 43 11.96 -15.01 -1.38
CA LEU A 43 12.54 -16.34 -1.51
C LEU A 43 12.50 -16.87 -2.94
N LYS A 44 11.60 -16.34 -3.78
CA LYS A 44 11.48 -16.70 -5.20
C LYS A 44 12.25 -15.75 -6.13
N GLY A 45 12.89 -14.71 -5.59
CA GLY A 45 13.68 -13.74 -6.36
C GLY A 45 12.86 -12.67 -7.08
N TRP A 46 11.68 -12.29 -6.57
CA TRP A 46 10.89 -11.21 -7.17
C TRP A 46 11.66 -9.87 -7.15
N LEU A 47 11.92 -9.29 -8.33
CA LEU A 47 12.58 -7.99 -8.51
C LEU A 47 13.96 -7.88 -7.83
N GLY A 48 14.59 -9.01 -7.50
CA GLY A 48 15.82 -9.04 -6.71
C GLY A 48 15.65 -8.55 -5.26
N ILE A 49 14.42 -8.39 -4.78
CA ILE A 49 14.14 -8.01 -3.39
C ILE A 49 14.46 -9.20 -2.49
N SER A 50 15.59 -9.11 -1.79
CA SER A 50 15.99 -10.11 -0.79
C SER A 50 15.20 -9.95 0.51
N ILE A 51 15.25 -10.96 1.38
CA ILE A 51 14.60 -10.89 2.71
C ILE A 51 15.08 -9.69 3.54
N VAL A 52 16.33 -9.26 3.36
CA VAL A 52 16.88 -8.07 4.02
C VAL A 52 16.12 -6.82 3.57
N TRP A 53 15.82 -6.71 2.27
CA TRP A 53 15.05 -5.59 1.73
C TRP A 53 13.58 -5.63 2.13
N VAL A 54 13.00 -6.82 2.31
CA VAL A 54 11.65 -6.98 2.89
C VAL A 54 11.60 -6.42 4.31
N LEU A 55 12.56 -6.81 5.15
CA LEU A 55 12.65 -6.32 6.54
C LEU A 55 12.94 -4.82 6.59
N ALA A 56 13.87 -4.34 5.78
CA ALA A 56 14.17 -2.91 5.68
C ALA A 56 12.93 -2.11 5.22
N GLY A 57 12.21 -2.63 4.22
CA GLY A 57 10.94 -2.09 3.75
C GLY A 57 9.90 -2.03 4.87
N GLY A 58 9.75 -3.10 5.65
CA GLY A 58 8.84 -3.13 6.81
C GLY A 58 9.20 -2.12 7.90
N VAL A 59 10.48 -1.97 8.25
CA VAL A 59 10.95 -0.98 9.24
C VAL A 59 10.70 0.44 8.75
N ILE A 60 11.02 0.74 7.49
CA ILE A 60 10.77 2.06 6.90
C ILE A 60 9.26 2.32 6.79
N GLY A 61 8.49 1.33 6.35
CA GLY A 61 7.04 1.40 6.29
C GLY A 61 6.44 1.69 7.67
N LEU A 62 6.96 1.08 8.73
CA LEU A 62 6.55 1.34 10.11
C LEU A 62 6.86 2.76 10.55
N ALA A 63 8.07 3.25 10.27
CA ALA A 63 8.46 4.62 10.58
C ALA A 63 7.57 5.64 9.86
N ILE A 64 7.26 5.40 8.57
CA ILE A 64 6.38 6.25 7.78
C ILE A 64 4.93 6.18 8.31
N ALA A 65 4.40 4.98 8.52
CA ALA A 65 3.05 4.78 9.04
C ALA A 65 2.87 5.47 10.40
N TYR A 66 3.87 5.36 11.28
CA TYR A 66 3.88 6.05 12.56
C TYR A 66 3.91 7.58 12.40
N ALA A 67 4.74 8.11 11.49
CA ALA A 67 4.77 9.54 11.20
C ALA A 67 3.43 10.04 10.66
N LEU A 68 2.82 9.32 9.71
CA LEU A 68 1.50 9.67 9.15
C LEU A 68 0.38 9.56 10.18
N PHE A 69 0.40 8.56 11.05
CA PHE A 69 -0.52 8.45 12.18
C PHE A 69 -0.39 9.67 13.11
N ARG A 70 0.85 10.05 13.45
CA ARG A 70 1.13 11.14 14.41
C ARG A 70 0.82 12.52 13.84
N PHE A 71 1.19 12.80 12.60
CA PHE A 71 1.13 14.15 12.01
C PHE A 71 -0.06 14.35 11.07
N ALA A 72 -0.49 13.30 10.37
CA ALA A 72 -1.56 13.37 9.37
C ALA A 72 -2.88 12.71 9.82
N LYS A 73 -2.94 12.15 11.05
CA LYS A 73 -4.09 11.43 11.61
C LYS A 73 -4.56 10.26 10.74
N LEU A 74 -3.64 9.63 10.02
CA LEU A 74 -3.92 8.44 9.22
C LEU A 74 -4.45 7.30 10.12
N GLY A 75 -5.41 6.52 9.65
CA GLY A 75 -5.96 5.39 10.40
C GLY A 75 -4.93 4.30 10.68
N GLY A 76 -5.12 3.57 11.79
CA GLY A 76 -4.25 2.43 12.14
C GLY A 76 -4.30 1.30 11.10
N GLY A 77 -5.45 1.09 10.46
CA GLY A 77 -5.62 0.12 9.37
C GLY A 77 -4.77 0.48 8.15
N ASP A 78 -4.81 1.75 7.71
CA ASP A 78 -4.00 2.25 6.60
C ASP A 78 -2.51 2.11 6.90
N GLY A 79 -2.10 2.39 8.14
CA GLY A 79 -0.73 2.21 8.59
C GLY A 79 -0.25 0.76 8.46
N LYS A 80 -1.07 -0.22 8.86
CA LYS A 80 -0.76 -1.65 8.69
C LYS A 80 -0.60 -2.01 7.20
N LEU A 81 -1.45 -1.46 6.34
CA LEU A 81 -1.39 -1.69 4.90
C LEU A 81 -0.11 -1.10 4.28
N ILE A 82 0.27 0.12 4.68
CA ILE A 82 1.50 0.79 4.24
C ILE A 82 2.72 -0.05 4.64
N ILE A 83 2.77 -0.57 5.87
CA ILE A 83 3.86 -1.44 6.33
C ILE A 83 3.96 -2.68 5.44
N ALA A 84 2.83 -3.37 5.20
CA ALA A 84 2.80 -4.58 4.40
C ALA A 84 3.21 -4.33 2.94
N ILE A 85 2.75 -3.24 2.33
CA ILE A 85 3.17 -2.85 0.98
C ILE A 85 4.66 -2.49 0.97
N ALA A 86 5.17 -1.78 1.97
CA ALA A 86 6.58 -1.43 2.05
C ALA A 86 7.49 -2.67 2.14
N MET A 87 7.05 -3.72 2.85
CA MET A 87 7.73 -5.02 2.85
C MET A 87 7.79 -5.63 1.45
N LEU A 88 6.73 -5.47 0.66
CA LEU A 88 6.60 -6.05 -0.68
C LEU A 88 7.46 -5.32 -1.73
N VAL A 89 7.38 -3.99 -1.76
CA VAL A 89 8.00 -3.16 -2.80
C VAL A 89 9.40 -2.66 -2.42
N GLY A 90 9.80 -2.89 -1.17
CA GLY A 90 11.06 -2.46 -0.60
C GLY A 90 11.08 -0.96 -0.23
N PRO A 91 12.20 -0.50 0.34
CA PRO A 91 12.33 0.84 0.92
C PRO A 91 12.36 1.97 -0.12
N VAL A 92 12.76 1.69 -1.36
CA VAL A 92 12.72 2.66 -2.45
C VAL A 92 11.34 2.64 -3.13
N GLY A 93 10.80 1.44 -3.36
CA GLY A 93 9.50 1.28 -4.01
C GLY A 93 8.35 1.93 -3.22
N ILE A 94 8.42 1.91 -1.89
CA ILE A 94 7.37 2.50 -1.05
C ILE A 94 7.26 4.01 -1.27
N LEU A 95 8.35 4.70 -1.60
CA LEU A 95 8.32 6.14 -1.90
C LEU A 95 7.50 6.43 -3.16
N ILE A 96 7.59 5.57 -4.18
CA ILE A 96 6.81 5.68 -5.41
C ILE A 96 5.33 5.42 -5.12
N VAL A 97 5.04 4.38 -4.32
CA VAL A 97 3.66 4.07 -3.92
C VAL A 97 3.04 5.22 -3.14
N LEU A 98 3.76 5.78 -2.15
CA LEU A 98 3.29 6.88 -1.33
C LEU A 98 3.12 8.17 -2.12
N PHE A 99 3.99 8.42 -3.10
CA PHE A 99 3.83 9.56 -4.00
C PHE A 99 2.55 9.43 -4.83
N GLY A 100 2.31 8.26 -5.43
CA GLY A 100 1.06 7.98 -6.14
C GLY A 100 -0.17 8.06 -5.23
N MET A 101 -0.05 7.54 -4.01
CA MET A 101 -1.09 7.66 -2.97
C MET A 101 -1.37 9.13 -2.62
N ALA A 102 -0.35 9.98 -2.47
CA ALA A 102 -0.54 11.38 -2.15
C ALA A 102 -1.30 12.12 -3.24
N ILE A 103 -0.98 11.86 -4.51
CA ILE A 103 -1.70 12.43 -5.65
C ILE A 103 -3.14 11.93 -5.68
N ALA A 104 -3.36 10.62 -5.62
CA ALA A 104 -4.69 10.02 -5.65
C ALA A 104 -5.54 10.47 -4.44
N GLY A 105 -4.94 10.53 -3.25
CA GLY A 105 -5.56 11.00 -2.02
C GLY A 105 -5.93 12.48 -2.08
N GLY A 106 -5.11 13.31 -2.72
CA GLY A 106 -5.44 14.71 -3.00
C GLY A 106 -6.63 14.88 -3.94
N VAL A 107 -6.74 14.03 -4.96
CA VAL A 107 -7.93 14.00 -5.83
C VAL A 107 -9.17 13.54 -5.05
N LEU A 108 -9.05 12.47 -4.26
CA LEU A 108 -10.17 11.97 -3.44
C LEU A 108 -10.64 12.99 -2.40
N SER A 109 -9.72 13.74 -1.78
CA SER A 109 -10.08 14.78 -0.82
C SER A 109 -10.84 15.94 -1.48
N LEU A 110 -10.44 16.35 -2.68
CA LEU A 110 -11.18 17.35 -3.46
C LEU A 110 -12.59 16.85 -3.80
N VAL A 111 -12.73 15.59 -4.23
CA VAL A 111 -14.03 14.98 -4.52
C VAL A 111 -14.90 14.90 -3.25
N ALA A 112 -14.34 14.49 -2.12
CA ALA A 112 -15.04 14.44 -0.84
C ALA A 112 -15.52 15.83 -0.39
N MET A 113 -14.66 16.85 -0.54
CA MET A 113 -15.00 18.24 -0.22
C MET A 113 -16.14 18.76 -1.11
N LEU A 114 -16.13 18.45 -2.40
CA LEU A 114 -17.22 18.81 -3.33
C LEU A 114 -18.54 18.10 -2.99
N ARG A 115 -18.49 16.93 -2.36
CA ARG A 115 -19.66 16.19 -1.87
C ARG A 115 -20.12 16.60 -0.46
N GLY A 116 -19.38 17.49 0.20
CA GLY A 116 -19.65 17.87 1.59
C GLY A 116 -19.27 16.80 2.62
N GLU A 117 -18.49 15.79 2.22
CA GLU A 117 -17.99 14.74 3.11
C GLU A 117 -16.76 15.25 3.89
N ARG A 118 -16.72 14.95 5.19
CA ARG A 118 -15.58 15.32 6.06
C ARG A 118 -14.52 14.24 6.18
N ASP A 119 -14.81 13.04 5.68
CA ASP A 119 -13.97 11.86 5.82
C ASP A 119 -14.08 10.99 4.57
N TYR A 120 -12.97 10.40 4.13
CA TYR A 120 -12.89 9.62 2.89
C TYR A 120 -11.93 8.44 3.03
N ALA A 121 -12.08 7.46 2.13
CA ALA A 121 -11.33 6.20 2.19
C ALA A 121 -9.91 6.43 1.66
N TYR A 122 -8.90 6.04 2.42
CA TYR A 122 -7.50 6.17 2.00
C TYR A 122 -7.02 4.95 1.21
N VAL A 123 -7.63 3.77 1.40
CA VAL A 123 -7.21 2.54 0.70
C VAL A 123 -7.31 2.65 -0.82
N PRO A 124 -8.34 3.27 -1.45
CA PRO A 124 -8.35 3.50 -2.89
C PRO A 124 -7.11 4.27 -3.39
N ALA A 125 -6.61 5.24 -2.60
CA ALA A 125 -5.40 5.96 -2.94
C ALA A 125 -4.14 5.10 -2.81
N ILE A 126 -4.05 4.26 -1.76
CA ILE A 126 -2.95 3.29 -1.61
C ILE A 126 -2.94 2.31 -2.78
N ALA A 127 -4.10 1.80 -3.18
CA ALA A 127 -4.26 0.90 -4.32
C ALA A 127 -3.81 1.57 -5.64
N ALA A 128 -4.22 2.82 -5.87
CA ALA A 128 -3.78 3.59 -7.04
C ALA A 128 -2.26 3.80 -7.04
N GLY A 129 -1.65 4.12 -5.89
CA GLY A 129 -0.21 4.23 -5.74
C GLY A 129 0.53 2.92 -6.06
N PHE A 130 -0.01 1.79 -5.59
CA PHE A 130 0.55 0.47 -5.92
C PHE A 130 0.47 0.14 -7.41
N VAL A 131 -0.66 0.44 -8.06
CA VAL A 131 -0.82 0.27 -9.52
C VAL A 131 0.19 1.14 -10.28
N GLY A 132 0.38 2.38 -9.86
CA GLY A 132 1.40 3.28 -10.43
C GLY A 132 2.82 2.73 -10.30
N TYR A 133 3.17 2.19 -9.12
CA TYR A 133 4.44 1.51 -8.90
C TYR A 133 4.63 0.31 -9.83
N VAL A 134 3.61 -0.55 -9.95
CA VAL A 134 3.66 -1.72 -10.84
C VAL A 134 3.87 -1.29 -12.29
N GLY A 135 3.16 -0.26 -12.76
CA GLY A 135 3.33 0.28 -14.10
C GLY A 135 4.74 0.82 -14.34
N PHE A 136 5.28 1.54 -13.36
CA PHE A 136 6.66 2.07 -13.42
C PHE A 136 7.70 0.95 -13.47
N VAL A 137 7.58 -0.04 -12.59
CA VAL A 137 8.52 -1.17 -12.54
C VAL A 137 8.43 -2.04 -13.78
N HIS A 138 7.22 -2.28 -14.30
CA HIS A 138 7.03 -3.02 -15.55
C HIS A 138 7.67 -2.32 -16.76
N PHE A 139 7.83 -1.00 -16.72
CA PHE A 139 8.56 -0.28 -17.78
C PHE A 139 10.09 -0.46 -17.70
N LEU A 140 10.62 -0.78 -16.52
CA LEU A 140 12.06 -0.89 -16.27
C LEU A 140 12.63 -2.31 -16.40
N VAL A 141 11.77 -3.34 -16.46
CA VAL A 141 12.13 -4.77 -16.51
C VAL A 141 11.75 -5.35 -17.86
#